data_AF-A0A836BE61-F1
#
_entry.id   AF-A0A836BE61-F1
#
_cell.length_a   1.000
_cell.length_b   1.000
_cell.length_c   1.000
_cell.angle_alpha   90.00
_cell.angle_beta   90.00
_cell.angle_gamma   90.00
#
_symmetry.space_group_name_H-M   'P 1'
#
loop_
_entity.id
_entity.type
_entity.pdbx_description
1 polymer ?
#
loop_
_entity_poly.entity_id
_entity_poly.type
_entity_poly.pdbx_seq_one_letter_code
_entity_poly.pdbx_strand_id
1 'polypeptide(L)'
;MEGSGVHGFQGEVFSSTPAQEDYSALTSHVHVMWNEDATPEILDSEDAILAAQANDMVTFTEHEVVMNMPQIVWPDGQMFVKEDKTITDETPYGGGQVLDIDTDGMTVTFIAHRGWGPDGRTIYYIVTDATPSGPASMMGVTPAPTSANLIASSAAVDLFQFKNGIKGSGPLGFQAGIAASGPGDANYSPMWRIFMISWNDPANASLLETVGDFNAFKKDGLIDINIARPMNADHIVNCPFIDPFQ
;
A
#
# COMPACT_ATOMS: atom_id res chain seq x y z
N MET A 1 -25.83 -1.87 -19.18
CA MET A 1 -25.93 -3.35 -19.15
C MET A 1 -25.70 -3.80 -17.73
N GLU A 2 -26.50 -4.73 -17.21
CA GLU A 2 -26.29 -5.29 -15.86
C GLU A 2 -24.93 -6.00 -15.76
N GLY A 3 -24.27 -5.90 -14.61
CA GLY A 3 -22.97 -6.51 -14.37
C GLY A 3 -22.51 -6.38 -12.91
N SER A 4 -21.24 -6.69 -12.67
CA SER A 4 -20.63 -6.73 -11.34
C SER A 4 -19.97 -5.41 -10.89
N GLY A 5 -20.05 -4.36 -11.70
CA GLY A 5 -19.46 -3.06 -11.34
C GLY A 5 -20.18 -2.43 -10.14
N VAL A 6 -19.53 -1.44 -9.52
CA VAL A 6 -19.97 -0.79 -8.27
C VAL A 6 -21.42 -0.24 -8.32
N HIS A 7 -21.91 0.12 -9.52
CA HIS A 7 -23.28 0.60 -9.75
C HIS A 7 -24.24 -0.47 -10.28
N GLY A 8 -23.87 -1.75 -10.27
CA GLY A 8 -24.66 -2.87 -10.81
C GLY A 8 -24.64 -2.98 -12.34
N PHE A 9 -23.71 -2.28 -12.99
CA PHE A 9 -23.51 -2.31 -14.44
C PHE A 9 -22.21 -3.04 -14.82
N GLN A 10 -21.74 -2.89 -16.06
CA GLN A 10 -20.44 -3.40 -16.49
C GLN A 10 -19.34 -3.09 -15.45
N GLY A 11 -18.44 -4.05 -15.24
CA GLY A 11 -17.28 -3.88 -14.36
C GLY A 11 -16.37 -2.74 -14.78
N GLU A 12 -15.54 -2.32 -13.83
CA GLU A 12 -14.58 -1.24 -13.95
C GLU A 12 -13.50 -1.58 -15.00
N VAL A 13 -13.07 -0.56 -15.73
CA VAL A 13 -11.90 -0.62 -16.60
C VAL A 13 -10.80 0.22 -15.98
N PHE A 14 -9.63 -0.37 -15.83
CA PHE A 14 -8.44 0.30 -15.30
C PHE A 14 -7.55 0.75 -16.45
N SER A 15 -6.98 1.96 -16.35
CA SER A 15 -6.03 2.49 -17.35
C SER A 15 -4.64 1.86 -17.26
N SER A 16 -4.31 1.21 -16.14
CA SER A 16 -3.04 0.50 -15.98
C SER A 16 -3.19 -0.74 -15.10
N THR A 17 -2.24 -1.66 -15.27
CA THR A 17 -2.04 -2.85 -14.44
C THR A 17 -0.63 -2.84 -13.86
N PRO A 18 -0.36 -3.61 -12.80
CA PRO A 18 0.98 -3.80 -12.23
C PRO A 18 2.09 -4.19 -13.21
N ALA A 19 1.75 -4.67 -14.41
CA ALA A 19 2.73 -5.00 -15.44
C ALA A 19 3.32 -3.75 -16.15
N GLN A 20 2.75 -2.57 -15.93
CA GLN A 20 3.12 -1.33 -16.61
C GLN A 20 3.90 -0.36 -15.68
N GLU A 21 4.84 0.38 -16.25
CA GLU A 21 5.69 1.35 -15.53
C GLU A 21 4.94 2.57 -15.01
N ASP A 22 3.75 2.85 -15.53
CA ASP A 22 2.85 3.93 -15.11
C ASP A 22 1.80 3.46 -14.09
N TYR A 23 1.89 2.21 -13.62
CA TYR A 23 0.96 1.67 -12.63
C TYR A 23 0.90 2.53 -11.36
N SER A 24 -0.32 2.73 -10.89
CA SER A 24 -0.64 3.33 -9.60
C SER A 24 -1.74 2.52 -8.93
N ALA A 25 -1.54 2.17 -7.66
CA ALA A 25 -2.62 1.65 -6.82
C ALA A 25 -3.61 2.75 -6.42
N LEU A 26 -3.23 4.03 -6.52
CA LEU A 26 -4.13 5.16 -6.30
C LEU A 26 -4.82 5.51 -7.61
N THR A 27 -6.15 5.34 -7.66
CA THR A 27 -6.96 5.52 -8.86
C THR A 27 -7.90 6.70 -8.71
N SER A 28 -8.05 7.49 -9.77
CA SER A 28 -9.13 8.47 -9.88
C SER A 28 -10.42 7.78 -10.34
N HIS A 29 -11.56 8.21 -9.82
CA HIS A 29 -12.84 7.66 -10.24
C HIS A 29 -13.52 8.51 -11.32
N VAL A 30 -13.82 7.89 -12.46
CA VAL A 30 -14.57 8.50 -13.55
C VAL A 30 -15.81 7.65 -13.81
N HIS A 31 -16.98 8.25 -13.72
CA HIS A 31 -18.22 7.60 -14.15
C HIS A 31 -18.37 7.76 -15.66
N VAL A 32 -18.63 6.64 -16.34
CA VAL A 32 -18.96 6.60 -17.77
C VAL A 32 -20.44 6.34 -17.91
N MET A 33 -21.17 7.28 -18.51
CA MET A 33 -22.63 7.20 -18.69
C MET A 33 -22.99 7.20 -20.17
N TRP A 34 -23.85 6.28 -20.59
CA TRP A 34 -24.41 6.28 -21.94
C TRP A 34 -25.33 7.48 -22.17
N ASN A 35 -25.18 8.14 -23.32
CA ASN A 35 -26.07 9.22 -23.75
C ASN A 35 -27.44 8.64 -24.19
N GLU A 36 -28.51 9.44 -24.16
CA GLU A 36 -29.90 8.97 -24.35
C GLU A 36 -30.13 8.18 -25.65
N ASP A 37 -29.48 8.58 -26.75
CA ASP A 37 -29.63 7.97 -28.08
C ASP A 37 -28.54 6.92 -28.40
N ALA A 38 -27.60 6.69 -27.49
CA ALA A 38 -26.52 5.73 -27.68
C ALA A 38 -27.01 4.30 -27.41
N THR A 39 -26.53 3.34 -28.19
CA THR A 39 -26.76 1.91 -27.91
C THR A 39 -25.63 1.40 -27.01
N PRO A 40 -25.92 0.94 -25.78
CA PRO A 40 -24.88 0.43 -24.90
C PRO A 40 -24.19 -0.81 -25.47
N GLU A 41 -22.87 -0.83 -25.38
CA GLU A 41 -22.00 -1.96 -25.74
C GLU A 41 -20.93 -2.19 -24.67
N ILE A 42 -20.19 -3.29 -24.79
CA ILE A 42 -19.09 -3.56 -23.85
C ILE A 42 -17.90 -2.67 -24.21
N LEU A 43 -17.47 -1.87 -23.25
CA LEU A 43 -16.27 -1.05 -23.36
C LEU A 43 -15.22 -1.66 -22.43
N ASP A 44 -14.37 -2.57 -22.93
CA ASP A 44 -13.45 -3.39 -22.15
C ASP A 44 -12.01 -2.86 -22.09
N SER A 45 -11.78 -1.66 -22.61
CA SER A 45 -10.47 -1.00 -22.62
C SER A 45 -10.62 0.53 -22.51
N GLU A 46 -9.56 1.18 -22.02
CA GLU A 46 -9.50 2.64 -21.99
C GLU A 46 -9.68 3.23 -23.40
N ASP A 47 -9.03 2.66 -24.42
CA ASP A 47 -9.16 3.08 -25.81
C ASP A 47 -10.61 3.00 -26.31
N ALA A 48 -11.35 1.93 -25.97
CA ALA A 48 -12.76 1.80 -26.32
C ALA A 48 -13.62 2.87 -25.62
N ILE A 49 -13.35 3.15 -24.34
CA ILE A 49 -14.05 4.19 -23.57
C ILE A 49 -13.79 5.59 -24.15
N LEU A 50 -12.54 5.91 -24.47
CA LEU A 50 -12.16 7.18 -25.07
C LEU A 50 -12.73 7.34 -26.49
N ALA A 51 -12.75 6.27 -27.28
CA ALA A 51 -13.38 6.27 -28.60
C ALA A 51 -14.90 6.45 -28.51
N ALA A 52 -15.57 5.81 -27.55
CA ALA A 52 -17.00 6.00 -27.31
C ALA A 52 -17.31 7.46 -26.93
N GLN A 53 -16.48 8.08 -26.08
CA GLN A 53 -16.62 9.50 -25.74
C GLN A 53 -16.40 10.39 -26.97
N ALA A 54 -15.36 10.14 -27.77
CA ALA A 54 -15.06 10.92 -28.98
C ALA A 54 -16.18 10.84 -30.03
N ASN A 55 -16.95 9.75 -30.04
CA ASN A 55 -18.13 9.56 -30.88
C ASN A 55 -19.44 9.99 -30.22
N ASP A 56 -19.40 10.72 -29.09
CA ASP A 56 -20.57 11.23 -28.37
C ASP A 56 -21.54 10.13 -27.90
N MET A 57 -21.02 8.91 -27.67
CA MET A 57 -21.81 7.78 -27.18
C MET A 57 -21.93 7.77 -25.65
N VAL A 58 -20.92 8.31 -24.97
CA VAL A 58 -20.86 8.37 -23.51
C VAL A 58 -20.38 9.74 -23.04
N THR A 59 -20.82 10.12 -21.84
CA THR A 59 -20.36 11.29 -21.10
C THR A 59 -19.57 10.86 -19.87
N PHE A 60 -18.48 11.57 -19.56
CA PHE A 60 -17.69 11.36 -18.35
C PHE A 60 -18.12 12.30 -17.24
N THR A 61 -18.17 11.78 -16.02
CA THR A 61 -18.26 12.58 -14.80
C THR A 61 -17.10 12.21 -13.90
N GLU A 62 -16.13 13.12 -13.79
CA GLU A 62 -15.01 13.01 -12.86
C GLU A 62 -15.45 13.34 -11.43
N HIS A 63 -14.88 12.62 -10.46
CA HIS A 63 -15.08 12.90 -9.04
C HIS A 63 -13.75 13.25 -8.40
N GLU A 64 -13.76 14.21 -7.47
CA GLU A 64 -12.58 14.58 -6.66
C GLU A 64 -12.32 13.53 -5.56
N VAL A 65 -12.27 12.25 -5.94
CA VAL A 65 -12.02 11.11 -5.06
C VAL A 65 -10.88 10.30 -5.64
N VAL A 66 -9.89 10.03 -4.79
CA VAL A 66 -8.81 9.08 -5.07
C VAL A 66 -9.04 7.85 -4.20
N MET A 67 -9.07 6.68 -4.84
CA MET A 67 -9.26 5.41 -4.16
C MET A 67 -7.96 4.63 -4.14
N ASN A 68 -7.65 3.99 -3.02
CA ASN A 68 -6.58 3.01 -2.96
C ASN A 68 -7.13 1.65 -3.42
N MET A 69 -6.75 1.22 -4.62
CA MET A 69 -7.20 0.00 -5.29
C MET A 69 -5.98 -0.83 -5.78
N PRO A 70 -5.18 -1.40 -4.86
CA PRO A 70 -4.09 -2.28 -5.26
C PRO A 70 -4.62 -3.53 -5.97
N GLN A 71 -4.06 -3.85 -7.13
CA GLN A 71 -4.46 -5.03 -7.92
C GLN A 71 -3.71 -6.28 -7.46
N ILE A 72 -4.45 -7.35 -7.15
CA ILE A 72 -3.90 -8.62 -6.64
C ILE A 72 -3.61 -9.60 -7.78
N VAL A 73 -4.54 -9.67 -8.74
CA VAL A 73 -4.46 -10.49 -9.95
C VAL A 73 -4.82 -9.60 -11.13
N TRP A 74 -4.08 -9.72 -12.22
CA TRP A 74 -4.26 -8.98 -13.48
C TRP A 74 -3.99 -9.94 -14.66
N PRO A 75 -4.33 -9.57 -15.92
CA PRO A 75 -4.28 -10.51 -17.05
C PRO A 75 -2.95 -11.27 -17.21
N ASP A 76 -1.84 -10.59 -16.96
CA ASP A 76 -0.49 -11.11 -17.16
C ASP A 76 0.22 -11.53 -15.86
N GLY A 77 -0.48 -11.54 -14.70
CA GLY A 77 0.17 -11.88 -13.45
C GLY A 77 -0.65 -11.71 -12.18
N GLN A 78 0.03 -11.86 -11.07
CA GLN A 78 -0.53 -11.70 -9.73
C GLN A 78 0.57 -11.36 -8.74
N MET A 79 0.19 -10.89 -7.54
CA MET A 79 1.09 -10.76 -6.42
C MET A 79 1.77 -12.09 -6.08
N PHE A 80 2.99 -12.02 -5.54
CA PHE A 80 3.75 -13.21 -5.19
C PHE A 80 3.11 -13.95 -3.99
N VAL A 81 2.72 -15.20 -4.21
CA VAL A 81 2.25 -16.09 -3.15
C VAL A 81 3.46 -16.71 -2.46
N LYS A 82 3.58 -16.49 -1.16
CA LYS A 82 4.69 -16.96 -0.34
C LYS A 82 4.76 -18.49 -0.37
N GLU A 83 5.95 -19.02 -0.67
CA GLU A 83 6.20 -20.47 -0.74
C GLU A 83 6.06 -21.13 0.64
N ASP A 84 6.74 -20.59 1.65
CA ASP A 84 6.60 -21.03 3.04
C ASP A 84 5.47 -20.27 3.73
N LYS A 85 4.34 -20.94 3.89
CA LYS A 85 3.14 -20.38 4.52
C LYS A 85 3.19 -20.42 6.05
N THR A 86 4.29 -20.88 6.66
CA THR A 86 4.46 -20.90 8.13
C THR A 86 4.82 -19.51 8.64
N ILE A 87 3.90 -18.89 9.38
CA ILE A 87 4.09 -17.55 9.94
C ILE A 87 4.37 -17.62 11.44
N THR A 88 5.48 -17.01 11.84
CA THR A 88 5.97 -16.89 13.23
C THR A 88 6.57 -15.49 13.42
N ASP A 89 6.89 -15.11 14.66
CA ASP A 89 7.55 -13.83 14.96
C ASP A 89 8.97 -13.71 14.35
N GLU A 90 9.57 -14.83 13.94
CA GLU A 90 10.88 -14.89 13.29
C GLU A 90 10.79 -14.97 11.75
N THR A 91 9.58 -15.05 11.19
CA THR A 91 9.40 -15.15 9.75
C THR A 91 9.98 -13.92 9.06
N PRO A 92 10.91 -14.08 8.10
CA PRO A 92 11.45 -12.95 7.36
C PRO A 92 10.35 -12.16 6.66
N TYR A 93 10.47 -10.84 6.71
CA TYR A 93 9.50 -9.93 6.10
C TYR A 93 9.42 -10.10 4.57
N GLY A 94 10.47 -10.60 3.94
CA GLY A 94 10.54 -10.78 2.49
C GLY A 94 9.91 -12.08 1.96
N GLY A 95 9.88 -12.20 0.63
CA GLY A 95 9.48 -13.43 -0.07
C GLY A 95 7.97 -13.64 -0.18
N GLY A 96 7.17 -12.57 -0.18
CA GLY A 96 5.72 -12.62 -0.38
C GLY A 96 4.92 -12.17 0.82
N GLN A 97 3.84 -11.45 0.55
CA GLN A 97 2.88 -10.93 1.55
C GLN A 97 1.51 -11.63 1.49
N VAL A 98 1.33 -12.48 0.48
CA VAL A 98 0.10 -13.25 0.24
C VAL A 98 0.37 -14.71 0.53
N LEU A 99 -0.52 -15.36 1.27
CA LEU A 99 -0.47 -16.80 1.58
C LEU A 99 -1.33 -17.61 0.62
N ASP A 100 -2.41 -17.03 0.10
CA ASP A 100 -3.35 -17.74 -0.77
C ASP A 100 -4.17 -16.76 -1.61
N ILE A 101 -4.50 -17.17 -2.84
CA ILE A 101 -5.39 -16.44 -3.76
C ILE A 101 -6.41 -17.46 -4.27
N ASP A 102 -7.68 -17.26 -3.93
CA ASP A 102 -8.80 -18.08 -4.39
C ASP A 102 -9.71 -17.22 -5.28
N THR A 103 -9.58 -17.39 -6.59
CA THR A 103 -10.36 -16.66 -7.58
C THR A 103 -11.81 -17.11 -7.67
N ASP A 104 -12.10 -18.36 -7.31
CA ASP A 104 -13.47 -18.89 -7.33
C ASP A 104 -14.24 -18.38 -6.10
N GLY A 105 -13.59 -18.37 -4.94
CA GLY A 105 -14.11 -17.81 -3.70
C GLY A 105 -14.03 -16.28 -3.61
N MET A 106 -13.34 -15.63 -4.54
CA MET A 106 -13.03 -14.18 -4.51
C MET A 106 -12.35 -13.73 -3.21
N THR A 107 -11.40 -14.52 -2.71
CA THR A 107 -10.67 -14.22 -1.48
C THR A 107 -9.16 -14.21 -1.70
N VAL A 108 -8.48 -13.42 -0.87
CA VAL A 108 -7.02 -13.38 -0.77
C VAL A 108 -6.64 -13.38 0.70
N THR A 109 -5.69 -14.23 1.07
CA THR A 109 -5.18 -14.31 2.43
C THR A 109 -3.85 -13.59 2.51
N PHE A 110 -3.79 -12.47 3.23
CA PHE A 110 -2.56 -11.72 3.48
C PHE A 110 -1.91 -12.10 4.81
N ILE A 111 -0.60 -11.86 4.89
CA ILE A 111 0.11 -11.81 6.17
C ILE A 111 -0.27 -10.52 6.89
N ALA A 112 -0.80 -10.64 8.11
CA ALA A 112 -1.07 -9.50 8.98
C ALA A 112 0.17 -9.14 9.79
N HIS A 113 0.76 -7.98 9.51
CA HIS A 113 1.91 -7.47 10.25
C HIS A 113 1.47 -6.66 11.45
N ARG A 114 2.10 -6.90 12.59
CA ARG A 114 1.90 -6.11 13.80
C ARG A 114 2.77 -4.85 13.78
N GLY A 115 2.20 -3.71 14.12
CA GLY A 115 2.92 -2.45 14.36
C GLY A 115 2.44 -1.71 15.61
N TRP A 116 2.99 -0.53 15.84
CA TRP A 116 2.53 0.43 16.84
C TRP A 116 1.83 1.62 16.17
N GLY A 117 0.63 1.94 16.63
CA GLY A 117 -0.06 3.18 16.27
C GLY A 117 0.55 4.40 16.96
N PRO A 118 0.13 5.62 16.59
CA PRO A 118 0.70 6.87 17.12
C PRO A 118 0.57 7.01 18.65
N ASP A 119 -0.42 6.35 19.24
CA ASP A 119 -0.73 6.35 20.68
C ASP A 119 -0.22 5.09 21.42
N GLY A 120 0.62 4.27 20.77
CA GLY A 120 1.18 3.06 21.36
C GLY A 120 0.21 1.88 21.38
N ARG A 121 -0.97 1.97 20.78
CA ARG A 121 -1.83 0.80 20.59
C ARG A 121 -1.26 -0.11 19.51
N THR A 122 -1.48 -1.41 19.65
CA THR A 122 -1.16 -2.38 18.60
C THR A 122 -2.05 -2.13 17.39
N ILE A 123 -1.44 -2.12 16.21
CA ILE A 123 -2.12 -2.04 14.91
C ILE A 123 -1.76 -3.26 14.07
N TYR A 124 -2.62 -3.61 13.13
CA TYR A 124 -2.34 -4.62 12.13
C TYR A 124 -2.47 -4.03 10.73
N TYR A 125 -1.60 -4.44 9.82
CA TYR A 125 -1.58 -3.96 8.46
C TYR A 125 -1.13 -5.03 7.48
N ILE A 126 -1.51 -4.88 6.22
CA ILE A 126 -1.01 -5.68 5.10
C ILE A 126 -0.07 -4.81 4.25
N VAL A 127 0.63 -5.41 3.28
CA VAL A 127 1.48 -4.67 2.34
C VAL A 127 1.10 -5.09 0.92
N THR A 128 0.75 -4.13 0.07
CA THR A 128 0.19 -4.42 -1.26
C THR A 128 1.10 -4.03 -2.41
N ASP A 129 1.82 -2.92 -2.27
CA ASP A 129 2.75 -2.42 -3.28
C ASP A 129 3.79 -1.48 -2.65
N ALA A 130 4.88 -1.22 -3.37
CA ALA A 130 5.93 -0.32 -2.93
C ALA A 130 6.74 0.28 -4.08
N THR A 131 7.46 1.35 -3.77
CA THR A 131 8.53 1.92 -4.60
C THR A 131 9.77 2.13 -3.73
N PRO A 132 11.01 1.99 -4.23
CA PRO A 132 11.35 1.54 -5.58
C PRO A 132 11.16 0.02 -5.76
N SER A 133 11.37 -0.46 -6.99
CA SER A 133 11.19 -1.88 -7.34
C SER A 133 12.05 -2.84 -6.52
N GLY A 134 13.25 -2.42 -6.05
CA GLY A 134 14.13 -3.27 -5.21
C GLY A 134 13.45 -3.76 -3.92
N PRO A 135 13.05 -2.86 -3.00
CA PRO A 135 12.25 -3.21 -1.83
C PRO A 135 10.93 -3.92 -2.16
N ALA A 136 10.22 -3.49 -3.23
CA ALA A 136 8.97 -4.14 -3.64
C ALA A 136 9.18 -5.64 -3.95
N SER A 137 10.19 -5.94 -4.78
CA SER A 137 10.58 -7.31 -5.12
C SER A 137 11.05 -8.11 -3.91
N MET A 138 11.82 -7.51 -2.98
CA MET A 138 12.22 -8.21 -1.75
C MET A 138 11.03 -8.58 -0.87
N MET A 139 10.06 -7.68 -0.73
CA MET A 139 8.83 -7.94 0.01
C MET A 139 7.90 -8.93 -0.71
N GLY A 140 8.05 -9.10 -2.03
CA GLY A 140 7.15 -9.88 -2.87
C GLY A 140 5.82 -9.17 -3.10
N VAL A 141 5.86 -7.84 -3.23
CA VAL A 141 4.71 -6.99 -3.54
C VAL A 141 4.89 -6.30 -4.88
N THR A 142 3.81 -5.75 -5.41
CA THR A 142 3.81 -5.07 -6.70
C THR A 142 4.69 -3.81 -6.67
N PRO A 143 5.57 -3.59 -7.67
CA PRO A 143 6.21 -2.30 -7.87
C PRO A 143 5.17 -1.24 -8.28
N ALA A 144 5.15 -0.11 -7.57
CA ALA A 144 4.28 1.05 -7.88
C ALA A 144 5.15 2.32 -8.01
N PRO A 145 5.90 2.49 -9.11
CA PRO A 145 6.89 3.56 -9.23
C PRO A 145 6.27 4.96 -9.08
N THR A 146 5.03 5.16 -9.54
CA THR A 146 4.30 6.43 -9.42
C THR A 146 4.07 6.88 -7.97
N SER A 147 4.05 5.94 -7.01
CA SER A 147 3.95 6.25 -5.58
C SER A 147 5.10 7.13 -5.08
N ALA A 148 6.23 7.18 -5.79
CA ALA A 148 7.35 8.06 -5.45
C ALA A 148 6.94 9.55 -5.43
N ASN A 149 5.95 9.93 -6.25
CA ASN A 149 5.39 11.28 -6.30
C ASN A 149 4.76 11.72 -4.97
N LEU A 150 4.45 10.78 -4.07
CA LEU A 150 3.86 11.06 -2.78
C LEU A 150 4.90 11.49 -1.73
N ILE A 151 6.20 11.42 -2.00
CA ILE A 151 7.25 11.63 -0.98
C ILE A 151 7.16 12.99 -0.27
N ALA A 152 6.72 14.03 -0.97
CA ALA A 152 6.54 15.38 -0.41
C ALA A 152 5.07 15.72 -0.12
N SER A 153 4.14 14.79 -0.40
CA SER A 153 2.70 14.98 -0.21
C SER A 153 2.28 14.66 1.21
N SER A 154 1.22 15.32 1.70
CA SER A 154 0.53 14.94 2.94
C SER A 154 -0.32 13.67 2.77
N ALA A 155 -0.53 13.21 1.53
CA ALA A 155 -1.17 11.94 1.25
C ALA A 155 -0.31 10.73 1.65
N ALA A 156 0.99 10.92 1.89
CA ALA A 156 1.84 9.92 2.54
C ALA A 156 2.06 10.29 4.00
N VAL A 157 1.72 9.38 4.92
CA VAL A 157 1.96 9.53 6.35
C VAL A 157 3.29 8.89 6.74
N ASP A 158 3.91 9.40 7.81
CA ASP A 158 5.21 8.89 8.24
C ASP A 158 5.07 7.56 8.98
N LEU A 159 5.97 6.62 8.66
CA LEU A 159 6.18 5.39 9.42
C LEU A 159 7.65 5.27 9.79
N PHE A 160 7.94 4.96 11.04
CA PHE A 160 9.28 4.82 11.57
C PHE A 160 9.64 3.35 11.77
N GLN A 161 10.67 2.86 11.08
CA GLN A 161 11.17 1.49 11.13
C GLN A 161 12.53 1.43 11.83
N PHE A 162 12.79 0.36 12.59
CA PHE A 162 14.06 0.17 13.28
C PHE A 162 15.06 -0.58 12.39
N LYS A 163 16.27 -0.04 12.25
CA LYS A 163 17.35 -0.69 11.49
C LYS A 163 18.37 -1.45 12.36
N ASN A 164 18.29 -1.29 13.67
CA ASN A 164 19.14 -1.96 14.67
C ASN A 164 18.45 -1.94 16.05
N GLY A 165 19.11 -2.53 17.06
CA GLY A 165 18.63 -2.57 18.45
C GLY A 165 17.89 -3.87 18.77
N ILE A 166 16.70 -3.77 19.35
CA ILE A 166 15.88 -4.91 19.75
C ILE A 166 15.46 -5.72 18.52
N LYS A 167 15.74 -7.03 18.52
CA LYS A 167 15.28 -7.96 17.47
C LYS A 167 13.76 -8.13 17.55
N GLY A 168 13.10 -8.26 16.40
CA GLY A 168 11.66 -8.43 16.34
C GLY A 168 11.14 -8.59 14.91
N SER A 169 9.82 -8.48 14.79
CA SER A 169 9.06 -8.73 13.56
C SER A 169 9.08 -7.59 12.53
N GLY A 170 9.83 -6.51 12.77
CA GLY A 170 9.93 -5.38 11.85
C GLY A 170 10.61 -5.76 10.54
N PRO A 171 10.45 -4.95 9.47
CA PRO A 171 10.94 -5.30 8.13
C PRO A 171 12.44 -5.61 8.01
N LEU A 172 13.24 -5.07 8.93
CA LEU A 172 14.69 -5.27 9.00
C LEU A 172 15.12 -6.26 10.10
N GLY A 173 14.19 -7.03 10.68
CA GLY A 173 14.46 -8.00 11.75
C GLY A 173 14.63 -7.39 13.15
N PHE A 174 14.18 -6.14 13.30
CA PHE A 174 14.20 -5.40 14.57
C PHE A 174 12.79 -5.11 15.04
N GLN A 175 12.66 -4.28 16.07
CA GLN A 175 11.37 -3.89 16.63
C GLN A 175 10.36 -3.47 15.55
N ALA A 176 9.09 -3.82 15.77
CA ALA A 176 7.99 -3.36 14.94
C ALA A 176 7.95 -1.83 14.85
N GLY A 177 7.58 -1.33 13.67
CA GLY A 177 7.56 0.09 13.39
C GLY A 177 6.45 0.85 14.12
N ILE A 178 6.59 2.18 14.12
CA ILE A 178 5.65 3.12 14.74
C ILE A 178 5.04 3.98 13.64
N ALA A 179 3.72 3.98 13.50
CA ALA A 179 3.00 4.84 12.59
C ALA A 179 2.73 6.20 13.20
N ALA A 180 2.88 7.28 12.43
CA ALA A 180 2.56 8.63 12.87
C ALA A 180 1.05 8.94 12.85
N SER A 181 0.26 8.08 12.21
CA SER A 181 -1.19 8.20 12.08
C SER A 181 -1.82 6.80 11.94
N GLY A 182 -3.05 6.65 12.39
CA GLY A 182 -3.84 5.43 12.26
C GLY A 182 -5.32 5.69 11.90
N PRO A 183 -6.11 4.63 11.65
CA PRO A 183 -7.53 4.74 11.34
C PRO A 183 -8.29 5.60 12.35
N GLY A 184 -9.08 6.55 11.84
CA GLY A 184 -9.81 7.53 12.64
C GLY A 184 -9.11 8.89 12.76
N ASP A 185 -7.80 8.96 12.49
CA ASP A 185 -7.10 10.23 12.38
C ASP A 185 -7.49 10.93 11.07
N ALA A 186 -7.63 12.27 11.12
CA ALA A 186 -8.03 13.07 9.96
C ALA A 186 -7.03 13.01 8.80
N ASN A 187 -5.76 12.71 9.08
CA ASN A 187 -4.69 12.60 8.10
C ASN A 187 -4.31 11.14 7.79
N TYR A 188 -5.10 10.15 8.22
CA TYR A 188 -4.80 8.75 7.93
C TYR A 188 -4.70 8.49 6.42
N SER A 189 -3.64 7.78 6.04
CA SER A 189 -3.45 7.25 4.70
C SER A 189 -2.72 5.91 4.80
N PRO A 190 -3.07 4.92 3.94
CA PRO A 190 -2.31 3.67 3.85
C PRO A 190 -0.93 3.87 3.20
N MET A 191 -0.68 5.02 2.55
CA MET A 191 0.60 5.29 1.90
C MET A 191 1.61 5.78 2.93
N TRP A 192 2.67 5.01 3.14
CA TRP A 192 3.67 5.30 4.16
C TRP A 192 4.97 5.83 3.57
N ARG A 193 5.39 7.00 4.05
CA ARG A 193 6.74 7.54 3.88
C ARG A 193 7.63 6.98 4.99
N ILE A 194 8.64 6.22 4.58
CA ILE A 194 9.44 5.45 5.53
C ILE A 194 10.61 6.27 6.09
N PHE A 195 10.72 6.31 7.40
CA PHE A 195 11.86 6.79 8.16
C PHE A 195 12.55 5.65 8.90
N MET A 196 13.86 5.74 9.03
CA MET A 196 14.72 4.74 9.67
C MET A 196 15.22 5.27 11.01
N ILE A 197 14.81 4.61 12.09
CA ILE A 197 15.33 4.78 13.44
C ILE A 197 16.59 3.93 13.60
N SER A 198 17.63 4.55 14.15
CA SER A 198 18.93 3.95 14.39
C SER A 198 19.37 4.25 15.81
N TRP A 199 19.57 3.22 16.63
CA TRP A 199 20.27 3.34 17.91
C TRP A 199 21.74 3.66 17.68
N ASN A 200 22.24 4.69 18.37
CA ASN A 200 23.65 5.06 18.35
C ASN A 200 24.50 4.03 19.09
N ASP A 201 23.97 3.49 20.19
CA ASP A 201 24.49 2.31 20.87
C ASP A 201 23.39 1.24 20.96
N PRO A 202 23.41 0.23 20.06
CA PRO A 202 22.41 -0.84 20.05
C PRO A 202 22.33 -1.66 21.34
N ALA A 203 23.39 -1.67 22.17
CA ALA A 203 23.38 -2.39 23.45
C ALA A 203 22.46 -1.73 24.49
N ASN A 204 22.16 -0.44 24.32
CA ASN A 204 21.27 0.33 25.19
C ASN A 204 19.86 0.50 24.60
N ALA A 205 19.53 -0.26 23.56
CA ALA A 205 18.22 -0.18 22.93
C ALA A 205 17.11 -0.52 23.92
N SER A 206 16.06 0.30 23.95
CA SER A 206 14.84 0.08 24.71
C SER A 206 13.62 0.04 23.79
N LEU A 207 12.53 -0.55 24.26
CA LEU A 207 11.27 -0.56 23.50
C LEU A 207 10.76 0.89 23.36
N LEU A 208 10.47 1.31 22.13
CA LEU A 208 9.78 2.58 21.85
C LEU A 208 8.43 2.27 21.23
N GLU A 209 7.33 2.78 21.77
CA GLU A 209 5.98 2.42 21.33
C GLU A 209 5.26 3.59 20.68
N THR A 210 5.66 4.82 21.01
CA THR A 210 4.96 6.04 20.61
C THR A 210 5.86 7.03 19.87
N VAL A 211 5.21 7.99 19.20
CA VAL A 211 5.89 9.17 18.63
C VAL A 211 6.59 10.00 19.72
N GLY A 212 6.02 10.03 20.93
CA GLY A 212 6.63 10.71 22.08
C GLY A 212 7.98 10.10 22.46
N ASP A 213 8.07 8.76 22.49
CA ASP A 213 9.26 8.03 22.90
C ASP A 213 10.44 8.34 21.99
N PHE A 214 10.31 8.11 20.68
CA PHE A 214 11.45 8.34 19.78
C PHE A 214 11.84 9.82 19.70
N ASN A 215 10.90 10.76 19.88
CA ASN A 215 11.24 12.18 19.90
C ASN A 215 12.08 12.55 21.14
N ALA A 216 11.78 11.98 22.30
CA ALA A 216 12.59 12.15 23.50
C ALA A 216 13.99 11.56 23.30
N PHE A 217 14.09 10.33 22.80
CA PHE A 217 15.38 9.67 22.57
C PHE A 217 16.23 10.35 21.49
N LYS A 218 15.60 10.89 20.44
CA LYS A 218 16.29 11.70 19.42
C LYS A 218 16.83 12.99 20.02
N LYS A 219 16.04 13.68 20.84
CA LYS A 219 16.46 14.92 21.52
C LYS A 219 17.66 14.69 22.44
N ASP A 220 17.70 13.53 23.10
CA ASP A 220 18.80 13.15 23.99
C ASP A 220 20.02 12.59 23.23
N GLY A 221 19.96 12.51 21.88
CA GLY A 221 21.07 12.04 21.05
C GLY A 221 21.30 10.53 21.14
N LEU A 222 20.30 9.75 21.58
CA LEU A 222 20.39 8.29 21.71
C LEU A 222 20.08 7.55 20.40
N ILE A 223 19.26 8.18 19.55
CA ILE A 223 18.87 7.64 18.25
C ILE A 223 18.97 8.70 17.15
N ASP A 224 19.24 8.23 15.94
CA ASP A 224 19.10 9.00 14.71
C ASP A 224 17.86 8.57 13.92
N ILE A 225 17.20 9.52 13.27
CA ILE A 225 16.03 9.29 12.42
C ILE A 225 16.26 9.95 11.07
N ASN A 226 16.29 9.16 10.01
CA ASN A 226 16.53 9.63 8.64
C ASN A 226 15.51 9.04 7.67
N ILE A 227 15.14 9.79 6.63
CA ILE A 227 14.28 9.27 5.57
C ILE A 227 14.95 8.08 4.86
N ALA A 228 14.18 7.04 4.57
CA ALA A 228 14.70 5.89 3.85
C ALA A 228 14.91 6.22 2.37
N ARG A 229 16.11 5.90 1.85
CA ARG A 229 16.49 6.07 0.44
C ARG A 229 17.14 4.79 -0.11
N PRO A 230 16.46 3.64 -0.09
CA PRO A 230 16.97 2.41 -0.69
C PRO A 230 17.30 2.68 -2.17
N MET A 231 18.47 2.22 -2.62
CA MET A 231 18.95 2.45 -3.98
C MET A 231 19.00 3.94 -4.39
N ASN A 232 19.13 4.85 -3.43
CA ASN A 232 19.07 6.31 -3.63
C ASN A 232 17.74 6.83 -4.24
N ALA A 233 16.64 6.10 -4.09
CA ALA A 233 15.32 6.48 -4.58
C ALA A 233 14.33 6.80 -3.45
N ASP A 234 13.24 7.50 -3.78
CA ASP A 234 12.12 7.73 -2.88
C ASP A 234 11.47 6.40 -2.48
N HIS A 235 11.14 6.25 -1.19
CA HIS A 235 10.56 5.03 -0.65
C HIS A 235 9.19 5.28 -0.04
N ILE A 236 8.18 4.78 -0.74
CA ILE A 236 6.78 4.75 -0.29
C ILE A 236 6.32 3.29 -0.30
N VAL A 237 5.55 2.91 0.71
CA VAL A 237 4.95 1.57 0.82
C VAL A 237 3.46 1.72 1.07
N ASN A 238 2.63 1.00 0.32
CA ASN A 238 1.18 0.96 0.53
C ASN A 238 0.85 -0.13 1.56
N CYS A 239 0.44 0.30 2.74
CA CYS A 239 0.17 -0.55 3.90
C CYS A 239 -1.20 -0.25 4.53
N PRO A 240 -2.31 -0.71 3.94
CA PRO A 240 -3.63 -0.60 4.55
C PRO A 240 -3.67 -1.26 5.93
N PHE A 241 -4.19 -0.53 6.92
CA PHE A 241 -4.50 -1.11 8.22
C PHE A 241 -5.70 -2.03 8.09
N ILE A 242 -5.68 -3.11 8.87
CA ILE A 242 -6.79 -4.05 9.00
C ILE A 242 -7.18 -4.15 10.48
N ASP A 243 -8.46 -4.30 10.73
CA ASP A 243 -8.97 -4.61 12.07
C ASP A 243 -9.18 -6.13 12.15
N PRO A 244 -8.30 -6.88 12.86
CA PRO A 244 -8.39 -8.34 12.90
C PRO A 244 -9.49 -8.84 13.85
N PHE A 245 -10.26 -7.96 14.49
CA PHE A 245 -11.25 -8.33 15.52
C PHE A 245 -12.70 -7.98 15.15
N GLN A 246 -12.99 -7.68 13.88
CA GLN A 246 -14.36 -7.48 13.38
C GLN A 246 -15.09 -8.80 13.13
#